data_AF-A0A7C8ABF7-F1
#
_entry.id   AF-A0A7C8ABF7-F1
#
_cell.length_a   1.000
_cell.length_b   1.000
_cell.length_c   1.000
_cell.angle_alpha   90.00
_cell.angle_beta   90.00
_cell.angle_gamma   90.00
#
_symmetry.space_group_name_H-M   'P 1'
#
loop_
_entity.id
_entity.type
_entity.pdbx_description
1 polymer ?
#
loop_
_entity_poly.entity_id
_entity_poly.type
_entity_poly.pdbx_seq_one_letter_code
_entity_poly.pdbx_strand_id
1 'polypeptide(L)'
;MDPVILANVLKHIGDDLDAIDKAYGLLSDEEKTTLLRDIEYLFLDNIAEEIRFVFYDPHNKGPIHLVCAYSRDCIRRPSGVMDSLAEEVHGELVFDVFVEFSEAFLRLDTEEQELLLGNTERDWYTYQ
;
A
#
# COMPACT_ATOMS: atom_id res chain seq x y z
N MET A 1 16.19 3.54 5.29
CA MET A 1 15.45 4.81 5.48
C MET A 1 15.79 5.38 6.87
N ASP A 2 15.64 6.68 7.12
CA ASP A 2 15.72 7.22 8.49
C ASP A 2 14.51 6.74 9.33
N PRO A 3 14.70 6.23 10.56
CA PRO A 3 13.59 5.70 11.37
C PRO A 3 12.48 6.69 11.70
N VAL A 4 12.79 7.98 11.83
CA VAL A 4 11.80 9.04 12.12
C VAL A 4 10.95 9.30 10.88
N ILE A 5 11.59 9.29 9.70
CA ILE A 5 10.89 9.40 8.41
C ILE A 5 9.93 8.22 8.25
N LEU A 6 10.40 6.99 8.50
CA LEU A 6 9.57 5.79 8.42
C LEU A 6 8.36 5.85 9.35
N ALA A 7 8.56 6.21 10.61
CA ALA A 7 7.48 6.31 11.59
C ALA A 7 6.40 7.31 11.14
N ASN A 8 6.79 8.42 10.50
CA ASN A 8 5.84 9.39 9.95
C ASN A 8 5.07 8.84 8.75
N VAL A 9 5.74 8.12 7.83
CA VAL A 9 5.08 7.45 6.70
C VAL A 9 4.07 6.44 7.20
N LEU A 10 4.47 5.55 8.12
CA LEU A 10 3.60 4.51 8.69
C LEU A 10 2.40 5.11 9.41
N LYS A 11 2.60 6.22 10.14
CA LYS A 11 1.49 6.95 10.76
C LYS A 11 0.49 7.46 9.70
N HIS A 12 0.96 8.08 8.63
CA HIS A 12 0.09 8.56 7.56
C HIS A 12 -0.65 7.43 6.84
N ILE A 13 0.03 6.31 6.60
CA ILE A 13 -0.58 5.10 6.06
C ILE A 13 -1.69 4.61 6.99
N GLY A 14 -1.44 4.55 8.30
CA GLY A 14 -2.45 4.17 9.29
C GLY A 14 -3.65 5.11 9.30
N ASP A 15 -3.43 6.43 9.33
CA ASP A 15 -4.49 7.44 9.28
C ASP A 15 -5.36 7.29 8.01
N ASP A 16 -4.74 7.05 6.85
CA ASP A 16 -5.45 6.87 5.59
C ASP A 16 -6.22 5.52 5.57
N LEU A 17 -5.65 4.42 6.07
CA LEU A 17 -6.32 3.13 6.20
C LEU A 17 -7.55 3.20 7.13
N ASP A 18 -7.45 3.92 8.25
CA ASP A 18 -8.58 4.12 9.16
C ASP A 18 -9.68 4.99 8.53
N ALA A 19 -9.31 6.00 7.74
CA ALA A 19 -10.27 6.80 6.99
C ALA A 19 -11.02 5.97 5.94
N ILE A 20 -10.29 5.12 5.21
CA ILE A 20 -10.84 4.17 4.23
C ILE A 20 -11.77 3.17 4.90
N ASP A 21 -11.33 2.53 5.98
CA ASP A 21 -12.12 1.55 6.71
C ASP A 21 -13.40 2.17 7.28
N LYS A 22 -13.31 3.38 7.85
CA LYS A 22 -14.50 4.11 8.30
C LYS A 22 -15.49 4.41 7.15
N ALA A 23 -15.00 4.66 5.94
CA ALA A 23 -15.82 4.99 4.79
C ALA A 23 -16.45 3.75 4.13
N TYR A 24 -15.73 2.63 4.07
CA TYR A 24 -16.12 1.47 3.24
C TYR A 24 -16.22 0.14 3.99
N GLY A 25 -15.68 0.05 5.22
CA GLY A 25 -15.68 -1.17 6.04
C GLY A 25 -14.91 -2.33 5.39
N LEU A 26 -13.82 -2.03 4.70
CA LEU A 26 -13.10 -3.00 3.85
C LEU A 26 -12.04 -3.82 4.58
N LEU A 27 -11.54 -3.34 5.72
CA LEU A 27 -10.36 -3.93 6.37
C LEU A 27 -10.60 -4.09 7.86
N SER A 28 -10.40 -5.31 8.37
CA SER A 28 -10.32 -5.54 9.81
C SER A 28 -9.09 -4.87 10.45
N ASP A 29 -9.15 -4.63 11.76
CA ASP A 29 -8.01 -4.10 12.51
C ASP A 29 -6.77 -5.00 12.43
N GLU A 30 -6.97 -6.32 12.33
CA GLU A 30 -5.90 -7.29 12.12
C GLU A 30 -5.26 -7.11 10.74
N GLU A 31 -6.06 -6.99 9.68
CA GLU A 31 -5.56 -6.77 8.32
C GLU A 31 -4.79 -5.47 8.18
N LYS A 32 -5.26 -4.39 8.83
CA LYS A 32 -4.55 -3.09 8.89
C LYS A 32 -3.22 -3.22 9.61
N THR A 33 -3.20 -3.91 10.75
CA THR A 33 -1.99 -4.12 11.56
C THR A 33 -0.95 -4.93 10.80
N THR A 34 -1.36 -6.05 10.20
CA THR A 34 -0.48 -6.89 9.40
C THR A 34 0.05 -6.13 8.18
N LEU A 35 -0.81 -5.39 7.46
CA LEU A 35 -0.38 -4.59 6.32
C LEU A 35 0.65 -3.52 6.72
N LEU A 36 0.46 -2.83 7.85
CA LEU A 36 1.42 -1.84 8.35
C LEU A 36 2.78 -2.46 8.68
N ARG A 37 2.81 -3.66 9.27
CA ARG A 37 4.06 -4.38 9.56
C ARG A 37 4.79 -4.79 8.29
N ASP A 38 4.06 -5.33 7.32
CA ASP A 38 4.66 -5.71 6.04
C ASP A 38 5.23 -4.48 5.31
N ILE A 39 4.50 -3.37 5.30
CA ILE A 39 4.98 -2.11 4.71
C ILE A 39 6.22 -1.59 5.44
N GLU A 40 6.24 -1.64 6.78
CA GLU A 40 7.41 -1.28 7.58
C GLU A 40 8.63 -2.12 7.16
N TYR A 41 8.46 -3.43 7.08
CA TYR A 41 9.50 -4.35 6.64
C TYR A 41 10.00 -4.03 5.23
N LEU A 42 9.09 -3.85 4.27
CA LEU A 42 9.42 -3.55 2.88
C LEU A 42 10.24 -2.26 2.73
N PHE A 43 9.96 -1.23 3.52
CA PHE A 43 10.75 0.01 3.49
C PHE A 43 12.06 -0.08 4.26
N LEU A 44 12.11 -0.80 5.39
CA LEU A 44 13.33 -0.96 6.18
C LEU A 44 14.41 -1.71 5.42
N ASP A 45 14.03 -2.82 4.79
CA ASP A 45 14.94 -3.68 4.04
C ASP A 45 15.21 -3.18 2.61
N ASN A 46 14.76 -1.97 2.30
CA ASN A 46 14.93 -1.35 0.98
C ASN A 46 14.37 -2.21 -0.17
N ILE A 47 13.27 -2.91 0.09
CA ILE A 47 12.57 -3.73 -0.88
C ILE A 47 11.67 -2.84 -1.74
N ALA A 48 10.93 -1.92 -1.13
CA ALA A 48 10.01 -1.02 -1.81
C ALA A 48 10.59 0.39 -2.03
N GLU A 49 10.39 0.92 -3.23
CA GLU A 49 10.59 2.33 -3.59
C GLU A 49 9.31 3.13 -3.31
N GLU A 50 8.17 2.60 -3.75
CA GLU A 50 6.83 3.19 -3.57
C GLU A 50 5.80 2.09 -3.27
N ILE A 51 4.84 2.42 -2.40
CA ILE A 51 3.66 1.59 -2.13
C ILE A 51 2.42 2.39 -2.50
N ARG A 52 1.53 1.78 -3.28
CA ARG A 52 0.29 2.39 -3.76
C ARG A 52 -0.92 1.60 -3.29
N PHE A 53 -1.86 2.31 -2.70
CA PHE A 53 -3.19 1.80 -2.37
C PHE A 53 -4.15 2.20 -3.46
N VAL A 54 -4.81 1.23 -4.07
CA VAL A 54 -5.69 1.43 -5.22
C VAL A 54 -7.08 0.91 -4.88
N PHE A 55 -8.08 1.77 -5.09
CA PHE A 55 -9.49 1.44 -4.88
C PHE A 55 -10.23 1.54 -6.21
N TYR A 56 -10.95 0.50 -6.60
CA TYR A 56 -11.69 0.47 -7.87
C TYR A 56 -12.86 -0.52 -7.82
N ASP A 57 -13.84 -0.32 -8.70
CA ASP A 57 -14.88 -1.31 -8.97
C ASP A 57 -14.36 -2.28 -10.06
N PRO A 58 -14.24 -3.59 -9.80
CA PRO A 58 -13.65 -4.54 -10.74
C PRO A 58 -14.56 -4.85 -11.94
N HIS A 59 -15.87 -4.60 -11.82
CA HIS A 59 -16.85 -4.87 -12.87
C HIS A 59 -17.10 -3.63 -13.74
N ASN A 60 -16.76 -2.46 -13.23
CA ASN A 60 -16.82 -1.23 -13.96
C ASN A 60 -15.45 -0.91 -14.55
N LYS A 61 -15.33 -0.86 -15.89
CA LYS A 61 -14.12 -0.32 -16.55
C LYS A 61 -13.92 1.19 -16.31
N GLY A 62 -14.61 1.74 -15.31
CA GLY A 62 -14.59 3.13 -14.90
C GLY A 62 -13.28 3.54 -14.23
N PRO A 63 -13.18 4.81 -13.81
CA PRO A 63 -11.94 5.35 -13.24
C PRO A 63 -11.61 4.68 -11.91
N ILE A 64 -10.32 4.55 -11.64
CA ILE A 64 -9.81 4.27 -10.29
C ILE A 64 -10.39 5.32 -9.35
N HIS A 65 -11.03 4.85 -8.29
CA HIS A 65 -11.71 5.70 -7.30
C HIS A 65 -10.68 6.49 -6.50
N LEU A 66 -9.64 5.83 -6.01
CA LEU A 66 -8.60 6.46 -5.21
C LEU A 66 -7.24 5.80 -5.42
N VAL A 67 -6.20 6.63 -5.47
CA VAL A 67 -4.81 6.19 -5.34
C VAL A 67 -4.10 6.99 -4.25
N CYS A 68 -3.60 6.29 -3.23
CA CYS A 68 -2.65 6.85 -2.27
C CYS A 68 -1.27 6.26 -2.52
N ALA A 69 -0.28 7.10 -2.83
CA ALA A 69 1.10 6.69 -3.05
C ALA A 69 2.01 7.16 -1.91
N TYR A 70 2.84 6.24 -1.42
CA TYR A 70 3.80 6.46 -0.34
C TYR A 70 5.18 6.02 -0.82
N SER A 71 6.10 6.97 -0.98
CA SER A 71 7.48 6.67 -1.39
C SER A 71 8.46 6.75 -0.23
N ARG A 72 9.67 6.19 -0.42
CA ARG A 72 10.75 6.28 0.57
C ARG A 72 11.11 7.72 0.98
N ASP A 73 10.88 8.67 0.08
CA ASP A 73 11.25 10.08 0.25
C ASP A 73 10.13 10.93 0.88
N CYS A 74 9.11 10.32 1.48
CA CYS A 74 7.99 11.02 2.11
C CYS A 74 7.15 11.89 1.16
N ILE A 75 7.19 11.65 -0.16
CA ILE A 75 6.33 12.39 -1.09
C ILE A 75 4.97 11.69 -1.13
N ARG A 76 4.07 12.09 -0.23
CA ARG A 76 2.65 11.79 -0.38
C ARG A 76 2.16 12.47 -1.65
N ARG A 77 1.80 11.69 -2.68
CA ARG A 77 1.06 12.19 -3.84
C ARG A 77 -0.38 11.71 -3.72
N PRO A 78 -1.25 12.40 -2.97
CA PRO A 78 -2.67 12.07 -3.01
C PRO A 78 -3.17 12.44 -4.41
N SER A 79 -3.45 11.44 -5.24
CA SER A 79 -4.23 11.65 -6.47
C SER A 79 -5.64 11.12 -6.23
N GLY A 80 -6.47 11.98 -5.65
CA GLY A 80 -7.88 11.69 -5.37
C GLY A 80 -8.30 12.29 -4.03
N VAL A 81 -9.31 13.16 -4.06
CA VAL A 81 -9.90 13.74 -2.86
C VAL A 81 -10.74 12.66 -2.17
N MET A 82 -10.29 12.17 -1.02
CA MET A 82 -11.03 11.16 -0.23
C MET A 82 -12.46 11.61 0.11
N ASP A 83 -12.66 12.91 0.37
CA ASP A 83 -13.92 13.46 0.87
C ASP A 83 -15.11 13.35 -0.11
N SER A 84 -14.87 13.08 -1.40
CA SER A 84 -15.93 12.99 -2.43
C SER A 84 -16.35 11.56 -2.75
N LEU A 85 -15.59 10.56 -2.27
CA LEU A 85 -15.71 9.19 -2.78
C LEU A 85 -16.83 8.38 -2.11
N ALA A 86 -17.14 8.66 -0.85
CA ALA A 86 -18.21 7.96 -0.13
C ALA A 86 -19.61 8.17 -0.73
N GLU A 87 -19.82 9.26 -1.48
CA GLU A 87 -21.11 9.58 -2.09
C GLU A 87 -21.33 8.95 -3.48
N GLU A 88 -20.27 8.49 -4.16
CA GLU A 88 -20.34 8.01 -5.56
C GLU A 88 -20.10 6.50 -5.77
N VAL A 89 -19.64 5.76 -4.75
CA VAL A 89 -19.39 4.32 -4.87
C VAL A 89 -20.70 3.53 -4.72
N HIS A 90 -21.28 3.10 -5.84
CA HIS A 90 -22.50 2.30 -5.90
C HIS A 90 -22.26 0.80 -6.24
N GLY A 91 -21.04 0.28 -6.03
CA GLY A 91 -20.62 -1.06 -6.47
C GLY A 91 -19.75 -1.83 -5.47
N GLU A 92 -19.25 -2.99 -5.91
CA GLU A 92 -18.25 -3.78 -5.18
C GLU A 92 -16.91 -3.05 -5.22
N LEU A 93 -16.42 -2.56 -4.08
CA LEU A 93 -15.16 -1.84 -4.00
C LEU A 93 -14.03 -2.80 -3.65
N VAL A 94 -13.04 -2.91 -4.54
CA VAL A 94 -11.83 -3.69 -4.32
C VAL A 94 -10.73 -2.77 -3.80
N PHE A 95 -9.98 -3.26 -2.81
CA PHE A 95 -8.77 -2.63 -2.29
C PHE A 95 -7.57 -3.51 -2.62
N ASP A 96 -6.68 -2.99 -3.47
CA ASP A 96 -5.41 -3.63 -3.81
C ASP A 96 -4.22 -2.76 -3.37
N VAL A 97 -3.14 -3.44 -2.99
CA VAL A 97 -1.87 -2.82 -2.62
C VAL A 97 -0.81 -3.21 -3.64
N PHE A 98 -0.18 -2.20 -4.25
CA PHE A 98 0.87 -2.38 -5.23
C PHE A 98 2.20 -1.90 -4.67
N VAL A 99 3.25 -2.69 -4.87
CA VAL A 99 4.62 -2.34 -4.50
C VAL A 99 5.42 -2.09 -5.76
N GLU A 100 6.03 -0.92 -5.85
CA GLU A 100 7.13 -0.66 -6.78
C GLU A 100 8.43 -1.03 -6.08
N PHE A 101 9.10 -2.07 -6.58
CA PHE A 101 10.34 -2.54 -5.97
C PHE A 101 11.51 -1.60 -6.25
N SER A 102 12.42 -1.49 -5.29
CA SER A 102 13.64 -0.70 -5.44
C SER A 102 14.59 -1.34 -6.46
N GLU A 103 15.40 -0.52 -7.13
CA GLU A 103 16.43 -1.05 -8.03
C GLU A 103 17.43 -1.97 -7.31
N ALA A 104 17.69 -1.71 -6.02
CA ALA A 104 18.62 -2.53 -5.24
C ALA A 104 18.07 -3.94 -5.04
N PHE A 105 16.78 -4.05 -4.72
CA PHE A 105 16.09 -5.33 -4.56
C PHE A 105 16.01 -6.07 -5.90
N LEU A 106 15.66 -5.38 -6.99
CA LEU A 106 15.56 -5.98 -8.32
C LEU A 106 16.89 -6.52 -8.88
N ARG A 107 18.04 -6.10 -8.32
CA ARG A 107 19.37 -6.59 -8.70
C ARG A 107 19.81 -7.84 -7.92
N LEU A 108 19.11 -8.19 -6.86
CA LEU A 108 19.32 -9.45 -6.13
C LEU A 108 18.92 -10.64 -7.00
N ASP A 109 19.44 -11.82 -6.68
CA ASP A 109 18.96 -13.04 -7.32
C ASP A 109 17.58 -13.45 -6.78
N THR A 110 16.92 -14.39 -7.47
CA THR A 110 15.56 -14.82 -7.13
C THR A 110 15.47 -15.45 -5.73
N GLU A 111 16.49 -16.19 -5.29
CA GLU A 111 16.48 -16.83 -3.97
C GLU A 111 16.59 -15.77 -2.86
N GLU A 112 17.43 -14.76 -3.04
CA GLU A 112 17.54 -13.61 -2.14
C GLU A 112 16.25 -12.79 -2.08
N GLN A 113 15.61 -12.55 -3.23
CA GLN A 113 14.33 -11.85 -3.30
C GLN A 113 13.22 -12.60 -2.57
N GLU A 114 13.10 -13.91 -2.80
CA GLU A 114 12.13 -14.77 -2.13
C GLU A 114 12.39 -14.86 -0.62
N LEU A 115 13.66 -14.91 -0.20
CA LEU A 115 14.03 -14.92 1.22
C LEU A 115 13.60 -13.62 1.93
N LEU A 116 13.82 -12.47 1.28
CA LEU A 116 13.42 -11.18 1.83
C LEU A 116 11.89 -11.07 1.88
N LEU A 117 11.19 -11.36 0.78
CA LEU A 117 9.73 -11.32 0.76
C LEU A 117 9.11 -12.38 1.69
N GLY A 118 9.78 -13.49 1.97
CA GLY A 118 9.31 -14.51 2.91
C GLY A 118 9.24 -14.06 4.37
N ASN A 119 9.76 -12.86 4.70
CA ASN A 119 9.63 -12.27 6.04
C ASN A 119 8.34 -11.44 6.21
N THR A 120 7.58 -11.19 5.15
CA THR A 120 6.26 -10.57 5.26
C THR A 120 5.20 -11.61 5.64
N GLU A 121 4.17 -11.19 6.35
CA GLU A 121 3.05 -12.06 6.71
C GLU A 121 2.14 -12.34 5.50
N ARG A 122 2.09 -11.43 4.51
CA ARG A 122 1.34 -11.58 3.26
C ARG A 122 2.23 -12.05 2.10
N ASP A 123 1.65 -12.84 1.20
CA ASP A 123 2.27 -13.17 -0.08
C ASP A 123 2.19 -11.98 -1.04
N TRP A 124 3.34 -11.45 -1.46
CA TRP A 124 3.42 -10.38 -2.45
C TRP A 124 3.62 -10.98 -3.84
N TYR A 125 2.55 -10.97 -4.64
CA TYR A 125 2.61 -11.46 -6.01
C TYR A 125 3.30 -10.45 -6.92
N THR A 126 4.40 -10.87 -7.55
CA THR A 126 5.10 -10.07 -8.55
C THR A 126 4.49 -10.33 -9.93
N TYR A 127 3.86 -9.32 -10.53
CA TYR A 127 3.47 -9.40 -11.94
C TYR A 127 4.68 -9.06 -12.80
N GLN A 128 5.15 -10.02 -13.61
CA GLN A 128 6.16 -9.81 -14.64
C GLN A 128 5.57 -9.17 -15.90
#